data_AF-A0AA36N260-F1
#
_entry.id   AF-A0AA36N260-F1
#
_cell.length_a   1.000
_cell.length_b   1.000
_cell.length_c   1.000
_cell.angle_alpha   90.00
_cell.angle_beta   90.00
_cell.angle_gamma   90.00
#
_symmetry.space_group_name_H-M   'P 1'
#
loop_
_entity.id
_entity.type
_entity.pdbx_description
1 polymer ?
#
loop_
_entity_poly.entity_id
_entity_poly.type
_entity_poly.pdbx_seq_one_letter_code
_entity_poly.pdbx_strand_id
1 'polypeptide(L)'
;MPLLDTPPPWSTDATHSKHSEAMGDEPWIYKGTGVSLIGEGLASADGLLAMRRAVDQLESFWPHMPSDADLRWAGASVQSRAHSASQGGTVLIPIADCFNHSPSNANCEVIQHSDAIEVVTQYDIEAGEELLICYGHFSNAELLFNAGFTCWPNEHDCLVVLPAEFLAAVEEERHSQGRGSADLKGRLSCLSARPACLRAAMPLLGCGIPAKTVTLLSGLLLDEERWQQLMENGGPGSLHDAWAEAGELQAEALAVVLRALKGIAISRYQTPLECDEKADSAKHVRSLCGSERLCAASMRCECDWPNAERCNACKLLFKLDRRLSNPIARNSEDFGTQPADMEDMGSAGDRLRA
;
A
#
# COMPACT_ATOMS: atom_id res chain seq x y z
N MET A 1 -12.32 -3.24 -10.11
CA MET A 1 -12.86 -1.98 -9.57
C MET A 1 -12.60 -0.86 -10.57
N PRO A 2 -13.63 -0.20 -11.13
CA PRO A 2 -13.43 1.02 -11.88
C PRO A 2 -13.15 2.18 -10.90
N LEU A 3 -12.29 3.09 -11.33
CA LEU A 3 -11.82 4.25 -10.58
C LEU A 3 -12.82 5.39 -10.75
N LEU A 4 -13.20 6.06 -9.67
CA LEU A 4 -14.08 7.23 -9.68
C LEU A 4 -13.25 8.49 -9.45
N ASP A 5 -13.37 9.46 -10.36
CA ASP A 5 -12.61 10.73 -10.41
C ASP A 5 -13.10 11.81 -9.42
N THR A 6 -13.88 11.44 -8.39
CA THR A 6 -14.45 12.41 -7.44
C THR A 6 -13.92 12.20 -6.02
N PRO A 7 -13.32 13.22 -5.39
CA PRO A 7 -12.95 13.15 -3.98
C PRO A 7 -14.21 13.05 -3.09
N PRO A 8 -14.12 12.38 -1.93
CA PRO A 8 -15.30 12.13 -1.11
C PRO A 8 -15.85 13.39 -0.43
N PRO A 9 -17.17 13.44 -0.14
CA PRO A 9 -17.87 14.63 0.33
C PRO A 9 -17.48 15.12 1.74
N TRP A 10 -16.63 14.41 2.48
CA TRP A 10 -16.12 14.88 3.78
C TRP A 10 -14.88 15.79 3.68
N SER A 11 -14.44 16.14 2.47
CA SER A 11 -13.19 16.90 2.27
C SER A 11 -13.30 18.42 2.47
N THR A 12 -14.46 19.04 2.71
CA THR A 12 -14.51 20.46 3.11
C THR A 12 -15.70 20.84 3.99
N ASP A 13 -15.37 21.66 4.98
CA ASP A 13 -16.19 22.53 5.83
C ASP A 13 -16.99 21.93 7.00
N ALA A 14 -16.32 22.05 8.15
CA ALA A 14 -16.86 22.03 9.50
C ALA A 14 -18.09 22.94 9.63
N THR A 15 -19.27 22.36 9.51
CA THR A 15 -20.44 22.83 10.25
C THR A 15 -20.84 21.74 11.23
N HIS A 16 -20.53 22.00 12.50
CA HIS A 16 -20.74 21.11 13.63
C HIS A 16 -22.21 20.68 13.75
N SER A 17 -22.51 19.44 13.35
CA SER A 17 -23.65 18.70 13.87
C SER A 17 -23.20 17.93 15.11
N LYS A 18 -23.71 18.34 16.29
CA LYS A 18 -23.29 17.88 17.62
C LYS A 18 -23.89 16.55 18.08
N HIS A 19 -24.46 15.73 17.21
CA HIS A 19 -25.21 14.54 17.65
C HIS A 19 -24.91 13.27 16.84
N SER A 20 -23.69 12.74 17.02
CA SER A 20 -23.36 11.34 16.71
C SER A 20 -22.04 10.94 17.41
N GLU A 21 -22.07 10.83 18.75
CA GLU A 21 -20.91 10.39 19.57
C GLU A 21 -20.85 8.87 19.79
N ALA A 22 -21.60 8.07 19.04
CA ALA A 22 -21.52 6.61 19.13
C ALA A 22 -20.56 6.08 18.06
N MET A 23 -19.37 5.63 18.50
CA MET A 23 -18.23 5.23 17.67
C MET A 23 -17.65 6.38 16.84
N GLY A 24 -17.00 7.33 17.52
CA GLY A 24 -16.18 8.33 16.86
C GLY A 24 -14.98 7.64 16.21
N ASP A 25 -15.11 7.30 14.93
CA ASP A 25 -13.95 7.09 14.08
C ASP A 25 -13.05 8.31 14.28
N GLU A 26 -11.87 8.11 14.86
CA GLU A 26 -10.91 9.16 15.07
C GLU A 26 -10.29 9.50 13.70
N PRO A 27 -10.85 10.44 12.91
CA PRO A 27 -10.49 10.57 11.50
C PRO A 27 -9.05 11.05 11.34
N TRP A 28 -8.50 11.58 12.43
CA TRP A 28 -7.13 12.06 12.52
C TRP A 28 -6.11 10.93 12.43
N ILE A 29 -6.43 9.69 12.86
CA ILE A 29 -5.48 8.56 12.81
C ILE A 29 -5.18 8.11 11.38
N TYR A 30 -6.13 8.34 10.46
CA TYR A 30 -5.98 8.01 9.05
C TYR A 30 -5.53 9.20 8.20
N LYS A 31 -5.31 10.38 8.80
CA LYS A 31 -4.96 11.57 8.04
C LYS A 31 -3.63 11.37 7.31
N GLY A 32 -3.67 11.50 5.99
CA GLY A 32 -2.50 11.41 5.11
C GLY A 32 -2.19 10.00 4.59
N THR A 33 -2.77 8.96 5.18
CA THR A 33 -2.59 7.55 4.76
C THR A 33 -3.14 7.26 3.36
N GLY A 34 -4.03 8.12 2.86
CA GLY A 34 -4.70 7.93 1.58
C GLY A 34 -5.93 7.03 1.63
N VAL A 35 -6.29 6.46 2.79
CA VAL A 35 -7.56 5.71 2.98
C VAL A 35 -8.76 6.56 2.55
N SER A 36 -8.75 7.85 2.91
CA SER A 36 -9.79 8.81 2.53
C SER A 36 -9.79 9.17 1.04
N LEU A 37 -8.87 8.65 0.23
CA LEU A 37 -8.75 8.94 -1.20
C LEU A 37 -9.14 7.75 -2.07
N ILE A 38 -9.26 6.55 -1.50
CA ILE A 38 -9.54 5.31 -2.23
C ILE A 38 -10.99 5.26 -2.74
N GLY A 39 -11.84 6.14 -2.24
CA GLY A 39 -13.19 6.39 -2.76
C GLY A 39 -14.26 6.05 -1.74
N GLU A 40 -15.46 5.74 -2.24
CA GLU A 40 -16.62 5.40 -1.43
C GLU A 40 -16.85 3.88 -1.41
N GLY A 41 -16.85 3.30 -0.22
CA GLY A 41 -17.14 1.89 -0.01
C GLY A 41 -18.65 1.62 0.06
N LEU A 42 -19.05 0.35 0.04
CA LEU A 42 -20.46 -0.02 0.22
C LEU A 42 -21.01 0.43 1.59
N ALA A 43 -20.15 0.50 2.60
CA ALA A 43 -20.49 0.98 3.93
C ALA A 43 -20.47 2.52 4.07
N SER A 44 -20.18 3.27 3.00
CA SER A 44 -20.18 4.73 3.01
C SER A 44 -21.60 5.30 3.18
N ALA A 45 -21.73 6.61 3.37
CA ALA A 45 -23.02 7.30 3.40
C ALA A 45 -23.80 7.10 2.09
N ASP A 46 -23.13 7.21 0.94
CA ASP A 46 -23.74 7.05 -0.38
C ASP A 46 -24.09 5.60 -0.68
N GLY A 47 -23.22 4.66 -0.27
CA GLY A 47 -23.50 3.22 -0.31
C GLY A 47 -24.73 2.86 0.53
N LEU A 48 -24.84 3.42 1.74
CA LEU A 48 -26.00 3.25 2.61
C LEU A 48 -27.28 3.82 1.99
N LEU A 49 -27.22 5.03 1.41
CA LEU A 49 -28.36 5.63 0.71
C LEU A 49 -28.80 4.77 -0.49
N ALA A 50 -27.85 4.21 -1.23
CA ALA A 50 -28.15 3.31 -2.34
C ALA A 50 -28.81 2.00 -1.86
N MET A 51 -28.27 1.38 -0.81
CA MET A 51 -28.85 0.18 -0.21
C MET A 51 -30.26 0.44 0.34
N ARG A 52 -30.49 1.57 1.01
CA ARG A 52 -31.82 1.95 1.53
C ARG A 52 -32.83 2.07 0.39
N ARG A 53 -32.49 2.77 -0.69
CA ARG A 53 -33.36 2.87 -1.88
C ARG A 53 -33.71 1.50 -2.45
N ALA A 54 -32.76 0.57 -2.48
CA ALA A 54 -33.00 -0.80 -2.96
C ALA A 54 -33.89 -1.61 -2.01
N VAL A 55 -33.67 -1.50 -0.70
CA VAL A 55 -34.51 -2.15 0.32
C VAL A 55 -35.95 -1.64 0.26
N ASP A 56 -36.15 -0.32 0.14
CA ASP A 56 -37.49 0.29 0.06
C ASP A 56 -38.27 -0.22 -1.18
N GLN A 57 -37.59 -0.47 -2.30
CA GLN A 57 -38.21 -1.07 -3.50
C GLN A 57 -38.59 -2.55 -3.33
N LEU A 58 -38.00 -3.22 -2.34
CA LEU A 58 -38.17 -4.63 -2.05
C LEU A 58 -38.86 -4.87 -0.70
N GLU A 59 -39.59 -3.88 -0.18
CA GLU A 59 -40.19 -3.90 1.17
C GLU A 59 -40.96 -5.21 1.45
N SER A 60 -41.68 -5.74 0.45
CA SER A 60 -42.46 -6.97 0.58
C SER A 60 -41.64 -8.24 0.86
N PHE A 61 -40.33 -8.22 0.60
CA PHE A 61 -39.41 -9.33 0.85
C PHE A 61 -38.82 -9.31 2.26
N TRP A 62 -38.94 -8.20 2.99
CA TRP A 62 -38.32 -8.01 4.29
C TRP A 62 -39.35 -8.17 5.41
N PRO A 63 -39.29 -9.22 6.24
CA PRO A 63 -40.18 -9.35 7.40
C PRO A 63 -40.05 -8.18 8.38
N HIS A 64 -38.84 -7.62 8.47
CA HIS A 64 -38.50 -6.43 9.23
C HIS A 64 -37.54 -5.58 8.40
N MET A 65 -37.78 -4.27 8.36
CA MET A 65 -36.93 -3.35 7.62
C MET A 65 -35.55 -3.25 8.30
N PRO A 66 -34.45 -3.46 7.56
CA PRO A 66 -33.10 -3.36 8.12
C PRO A 66 -32.80 -1.93 8.55
N SER A 67 -32.17 -1.80 9.71
CA SER A 67 -31.66 -0.52 10.20
C SER A 67 -30.44 -0.05 9.41
N ASP A 68 -30.05 1.20 9.59
CA ASP A 68 -28.82 1.72 8.99
C ASP A 68 -27.57 0.98 9.49
N ALA A 69 -27.60 0.46 10.73
CA ALA A 69 -26.52 -0.36 11.28
C ALA A 69 -26.44 -1.72 10.57
N ASP A 70 -27.58 -2.36 10.31
CA ASP A 70 -27.65 -3.62 9.58
C ASP A 70 -27.11 -3.46 8.14
N LEU A 71 -27.49 -2.37 7.47
CA LEU A 71 -27.03 -2.08 6.12
C LEU A 71 -25.53 -1.77 6.08
N ARG A 72 -24.99 -1.01 7.03
CA ARG A 72 -23.54 -0.78 7.14
C ARG A 72 -22.79 -2.08 7.39
N TRP A 73 -23.28 -2.92 8.30
CA TRP A 73 -22.69 -4.23 8.58
C TRP A 73 -22.70 -5.12 7.34
N ALA A 74 -23.82 -5.16 6.60
CA ALA A 74 -23.92 -5.93 5.36
C ALA A 74 -22.95 -5.40 4.28
N GLY A 75 -22.90 -4.08 4.09
CA GLY A 75 -21.97 -3.44 3.15
C GLY A 75 -20.51 -3.73 3.48
N ALA A 76 -20.11 -3.61 4.75
CA ALA A 76 -18.75 -3.93 5.22
C ALA A 76 -18.43 -5.43 5.06
N SER A 77 -19.40 -6.31 5.31
CA SER A 77 -19.24 -7.75 5.13
C SER A 77 -19.00 -8.11 3.66
N VAL A 78 -19.76 -7.52 2.74
CA VAL A 78 -19.56 -7.72 1.30
C VAL A 78 -18.21 -7.14 0.86
N GLN A 79 -17.87 -5.93 1.31
CA GLN A 79 -16.62 -5.27 0.91
C GLN A 79 -15.37 -6.04 1.36
N SER A 80 -15.40 -6.65 2.54
CA SER A 80 -14.27 -7.36 3.12
C SER A 80 -14.15 -8.84 2.72
N ARG A 81 -15.25 -9.48 2.28
CA ARG A 81 -15.29 -10.94 2.07
C ARG A 81 -15.75 -11.38 0.68
N ALA A 82 -16.32 -10.50 -0.13
CA ALA A 82 -16.81 -10.91 -1.44
C ALA A 82 -15.67 -11.07 -2.45
N HIS A 83 -15.77 -12.12 -3.27
CA HIS A 83 -14.86 -12.38 -4.38
C HIS A 83 -15.48 -11.88 -5.69
N SER A 84 -14.63 -11.40 -6.60
CA SER A 84 -15.06 -11.09 -7.97
C SER A 84 -15.30 -12.40 -8.74
N ALA A 85 -16.49 -12.54 -9.32
CA ALA A 85 -16.82 -13.70 -10.14
C ALA A 85 -16.34 -13.50 -11.59
N SER A 86 -15.87 -14.56 -12.24
CA SER A 86 -15.40 -14.54 -13.64
C SER A 86 -16.47 -14.08 -14.64
N GLN A 87 -17.75 -14.35 -14.37
CA GLN A 87 -18.89 -13.89 -15.18
C GLN A 87 -19.35 -12.45 -14.86
N GLY A 88 -18.63 -11.76 -13.98
CA GLY A 88 -18.98 -10.44 -13.48
C GLY A 88 -19.77 -10.48 -12.17
N GLY A 89 -19.72 -9.37 -11.43
CA GLY A 89 -20.32 -9.23 -10.11
C GLY A 89 -19.42 -9.74 -8.96
N THR A 90 -19.99 -9.73 -7.76
CA THR A 90 -19.33 -10.15 -6.52
C THR A 90 -20.17 -11.20 -5.80
N VAL A 91 -19.51 -12.18 -5.18
CA VAL A 91 -20.16 -13.30 -4.48
C VAL A 91 -19.48 -13.56 -3.14
N LEU A 92 -20.27 -13.92 -2.13
CA LEU A 92 -19.76 -14.48 -0.88
C LEU A 92 -19.64 -16.00 -1.05
N ILE A 93 -18.47 -16.54 -0.77
CA ILE A 93 -18.19 -17.97 -0.93
C ILE A 93 -17.90 -18.52 0.46
N PRO A 94 -18.84 -19.27 1.05
CA PRO A 94 -18.64 -19.85 2.37
C PRO A 94 -17.36 -20.68 2.42
N ILE A 95 -16.68 -20.65 3.57
CA ILE A 95 -15.40 -21.34 3.82
C ILE A 95 -14.22 -20.67 3.12
N ALA A 96 -14.30 -20.36 1.82
CA ALA A 96 -13.23 -19.67 1.11
C ALA A 96 -12.96 -18.27 1.69
N ASP A 97 -14.00 -17.58 2.16
CA ASP A 97 -13.92 -16.27 2.81
C ASP A 97 -13.41 -16.30 4.26
N CYS A 98 -13.08 -17.49 4.78
CA CYS A 98 -12.50 -17.68 6.11
C CYS A 98 -10.96 -17.71 6.10
N PHE A 99 -10.33 -17.83 4.92
CA PHE A 99 -8.87 -17.82 4.79
C PHE A 99 -8.37 -16.37 4.90
N ASN A 100 -7.38 -16.15 5.76
CA ASN A 100 -6.79 -14.82 5.93
C ASN A 100 -5.86 -14.46 4.77
N HIS A 101 -5.57 -13.16 4.65
CA HIS A 101 -4.67 -12.63 3.64
C HIS A 101 -3.20 -12.70 4.09
N SER A 102 -2.32 -13.12 3.19
CA SER A 102 -0.90 -12.75 3.25
C SER A 102 -0.39 -12.35 1.86
N PRO A 103 0.29 -11.21 1.70
CA PRO A 103 0.87 -10.85 0.40
C PRO A 103 2.08 -11.72 0.05
N SER A 104 2.91 -12.06 1.05
CA SER A 104 4.21 -12.71 0.84
C SER A 104 4.26 -14.18 1.30
N ASN A 105 3.35 -14.59 2.19
CA ASN A 105 3.34 -15.95 2.76
C ASN A 105 2.03 -16.70 2.45
N ALA A 106 1.34 -16.33 1.36
CA ALA A 106 0.17 -17.08 0.91
C ALA A 106 0.60 -18.51 0.55
N ASN A 107 0.06 -19.47 1.27
CA ASN A 107 0.35 -20.89 1.11
C ASN A 107 -0.78 -21.66 0.40
N CYS A 108 -1.88 -20.97 0.14
CA CYS A 108 -3.03 -21.46 -0.60
C CYS A 108 -3.31 -20.56 -1.82
N GLU A 109 -3.85 -21.14 -2.88
CA GLU A 109 -4.33 -20.46 -4.07
C GLU A 109 -5.84 -20.74 -4.25
N VAL A 110 -6.59 -19.72 -4.68
CA VAL A 110 -8.01 -19.84 -5.01
C VAL A 110 -8.17 -19.99 -6.51
N ILE A 111 -8.63 -21.16 -6.96
CA ILE A 111 -8.89 -21.47 -8.36
C ILE A 111 -10.39 -21.36 -8.62
N GLN A 112 -10.77 -20.53 -9.60
CA GLN A 112 -12.16 -20.40 -10.03
C GLN A 112 -12.42 -21.31 -11.24
N HIS A 113 -13.39 -22.21 -11.10
CA HIS A 113 -13.94 -23.02 -12.18
C HIS A 113 -15.27 -22.44 -12.67
N SER A 114 -15.88 -23.08 -13.68
CA SER A 114 -17.19 -22.66 -14.20
C SER A 114 -18.33 -22.79 -13.20
N ASP A 115 -18.25 -23.76 -12.30
CA ASP A 115 -19.32 -24.20 -11.38
C ASP A 115 -18.83 -24.43 -9.95
N ALA A 116 -17.53 -24.22 -9.68
CA ALA A 116 -16.92 -24.46 -8.38
C ALA A 116 -15.77 -23.49 -8.11
N ILE A 117 -15.38 -23.41 -6.84
CA ILE A 117 -14.16 -22.74 -6.40
C ILE A 117 -13.37 -23.74 -5.58
N GLU A 118 -12.09 -23.85 -5.87
CA GLU A 118 -11.16 -24.71 -5.16
C GLU A 118 -10.12 -23.86 -4.44
N VAL A 119 -9.79 -24.25 -3.22
CA VAL A 119 -8.65 -23.69 -2.50
C VAL A 119 -7.62 -24.81 -2.40
N VAL A 120 -6.49 -24.62 -3.06
CA VAL A 120 -5.42 -25.62 -3.14
C VAL A 120 -4.19 -25.12 -2.40
N THR A 121 -3.50 -26.00 -1.69
CA THR A 121 -2.21 -25.66 -1.08
C THR A 121 -1.14 -25.64 -2.16
N GLN A 122 -0.24 -24.66 -2.11
CA GLN A 122 0.87 -24.54 -3.05
C GLN A 122 2.08 -25.43 -2.65
N TYR A 123 2.11 -25.86 -1.39
CA TYR A 123 3.14 -26.70 -0.79
C TYR A 123 2.56 -27.47 0.40
N ASP A 124 3.35 -28.39 0.96
CA ASP A 124 2.97 -29.14 2.16
C ASP A 124 2.80 -28.18 3.35
N ILE A 125 1.71 -28.36 4.10
CA ILE A 125 1.35 -27.53 5.27
C ILE A 125 1.42 -28.40 6.52
N GLU A 126 2.16 -27.96 7.53
CA GLU A 126 2.28 -28.68 8.79
C GLU A 126 1.01 -28.50 9.66
N ALA A 127 0.73 -29.50 10.50
CA ALA A 127 -0.41 -29.42 11.42
C ALA A 127 -0.23 -28.26 12.40
N GLY A 128 -1.17 -27.32 12.39
CA GLY A 128 -1.14 -26.11 13.21
C GLY A 128 -0.66 -24.86 12.48
N GLU A 129 -0.16 -24.99 11.24
CA GLU A 129 0.08 -23.84 10.38
C GLU A 129 -1.24 -23.27 9.86
N GLU A 130 -1.31 -21.93 9.77
CA GLU A 130 -2.47 -21.23 9.25
C GLU A 130 -2.52 -21.31 7.72
N LEU A 131 -3.72 -21.50 7.17
CA LEU A 131 -3.94 -21.47 5.73
C LEU A 131 -4.23 -20.03 5.29
N LEU A 132 -3.41 -19.51 4.39
CA LEU A 132 -3.39 -18.12 3.97
C LEU A 132 -3.51 -18.04 2.45
N ILE A 133 -4.37 -17.14 1.96
CA ILE A 133 -4.52 -16.82 0.54
C ILE A 133 -4.02 -15.40 0.25
N CYS A 134 -3.80 -15.08 -1.03
CA CYS A 134 -3.56 -13.71 -1.46
C CYS A 134 -4.86 -13.10 -2.00
N TYR A 135 -5.42 -12.08 -1.33
CA TYR A 135 -6.61 -11.37 -1.81
C TYR A 135 -6.30 -10.53 -3.06
N GLY A 136 -5.02 -10.20 -3.26
CA GLY A 136 -4.51 -9.37 -4.35
C GLY A 136 -3.32 -8.52 -3.90
N HIS A 137 -2.72 -7.82 -4.85
CA HIS A 137 -1.59 -6.91 -4.58
C HIS A 137 -2.10 -5.55 -4.10
N PHE A 138 -2.58 -5.50 -2.86
CA PHE A 138 -3.17 -4.31 -2.24
C PHE A 138 -2.16 -3.59 -1.31
N SER A 139 -2.20 -2.26 -1.32
CA SER A 139 -1.48 -1.46 -0.33
C SER A 139 -2.12 -1.57 1.05
N ASN A 140 -1.43 -1.15 2.11
CA ASN A 140 -2.03 -1.14 3.45
C ASN A 140 -3.20 -0.15 3.56
N ALA A 141 -3.21 0.94 2.78
CA ALA A 141 -4.36 1.82 2.70
C ALA A 141 -5.58 1.13 2.06
N GLU A 142 -5.37 0.32 1.01
CA GLU A 142 -6.43 -0.46 0.36
C GLU A 142 -6.93 -1.60 1.25
N LEU A 143 -6.04 -2.32 1.94
CA LEU A 143 -6.43 -3.36 2.90
C LEU A 143 -7.21 -2.78 4.08
N LEU A 144 -6.78 -1.65 4.61
CA LEU A 144 -7.47 -0.99 5.72
C LEU A 144 -8.86 -0.51 5.28
N PHE A 145 -8.97 0.09 4.09
CA PHE A 145 -10.24 0.55 3.54
C PHE A 145 -11.21 -0.58 3.21
N ASN A 146 -10.73 -1.67 2.58
CA ASN A 146 -11.60 -2.75 2.10
C ASN A 146 -11.86 -3.84 3.12
N ALA A 147 -10.85 -4.16 3.94
CA ALA A 147 -10.85 -5.34 4.80
C ALA A 147 -10.67 -5.02 6.29
N GLY A 148 -10.38 -3.76 6.65
CA GLY A 148 -10.29 -3.32 8.03
C GLY A 148 -9.01 -3.74 8.76
N PHE A 149 -7.94 -4.10 8.04
CA PHE A 149 -6.64 -4.44 8.62
C PHE A 149 -5.48 -3.97 7.74
N THR A 150 -4.26 -3.98 8.28
CA THR A 150 -3.01 -3.77 7.54
C THR A 150 -2.10 -5.00 7.70
N CYS A 151 -1.16 -5.19 6.77
CA CYS A 151 -0.18 -6.27 6.82
C CYS A 151 1.24 -5.72 7.01
N TRP A 152 2.03 -6.42 7.82
CA TRP A 152 3.46 -6.15 7.98
C TRP A 152 4.27 -7.45 8.03
N PRO A 153 5.28 -7.65 7.15
CA PRO A 153 5.59 -6.79 6.00
C PRO A 153 4.50 -6.88 4.90
N ASN A 154 4.33 -5.81 4.13
CA ASN A 154 3.53 -5.82 2.90
C ASN A 154 4.39 -5.28 1.75
N GLU A 155 4.80 -6.14 0.83
CA GLU A 155 5.65 -5.78 -0.32
C GLU A 155 4.93 -4.96 -1.39
N HIS A 156 3.60 -4.92 -1.33
CA HIS A 156 2.76 -4.11 -2.21
C HIS A 156 2.34 -2.78 -1.56
N ASP A 157 2.85 -2.48 -0.36
CA ASP A 157 2.50 -1.24 0.32
C ASP A 157 2.99 -0.02 -0.45
N CYS A 158 2.20 1.05 -0.41
CA CYS A 158 2.38 2.17 -1.31
C CYS A 158 1.70 3.45 -0.81
N LEU A 159 2.18 4.61 -1.28
CA LEU A 159 1.56 5.90 -0.98
C LEU A 159 0.47 6.19 -2.01
N VAL A 160 -0.77 6.40 -1.58
CA VAL A 160 -1.87 6.76 -2.50
C VAL A 160 -1.85 8.27 -2.75
N VAL A 161 -1.64 8.68 -4.00
CA VAL A 161 -1.55 10.10 -4.40
C VAL A 161 -2.54 10.39 -5.52
N LEU A 162 -3.28 11.50 -5.42
CA LEU A 162 -4.18 11.92 -6.49
C LEU A 162 -3.38 12.52 -7.65
N PRO A 163 -3.76 12.26 -8.92
CA PRO A 163 -3.07 12.85 -10.07
C PRO A 163 -2.97 14.38 -10.01
N ALA A 164 -4.05 15.06 -9.59
CA ALA A 164 -4.07 16.52 -9.50
C ALA A 164 -3.10 17.07 -8.45
N GLU A 165 -3.01 16.43 -7.29
CA GLU A 165 -2.09 16.81 -6.22
C GLU A 165 -0.63 16.52 -6.61
N PHE A 166 -0.39 15.37 -7.25
CA PHE A 166 0.93 15.05 -7.78
C PHE A 166 1.39 16.08 -8.82
N LEU A 167 0.50 16.46 -9.75
CA LEU A 167 0.79 17.51 -10.73
C LEU A 167 1.12 18.84 -10.05
N ALA A 168 0.30 19.29 -9.10
CA ALA A 168 0.54 20.53 -8.38
C ALA A 168 1.91 20.53 -7.68
N ALA A 169 2.30 19.41 -7.06
CA ALA A 169 3.61 19.27 -6.42
C ALA A 169 4.77 19.31 -7.44
N VAL A 170 4.59 18.71 -8.62
CA VAL A 170 5.59 18.77 -9.71
C VAL A 170 5.70 20.19 -10.28
N GLU A 171 4.59 20.91 -10.44
CA GLU A 171 4.59 22.31 -10.89
C GLU A 171 5.33 23.22 -9.91
N GLU A 172 5.06 23.08 -8.61
CA GLU A 172 5.75 23.82 -7.55
C GLU A 172 7.26 23.53 -7.57
N GLU A 173 7.65 22.26 -7.70
CA GLU A 173 9.05 21.85 -7.78
C GLU A 173 9.74 22.43 -9.04
N ARG A 174 9.08 22.39 -10.20
CA ARG A 174 9.61 23.00 -11.44
C ARG A 174 9.77 24.51 -11.29
N HIS A 175 8.78 25.18 -10.70
CA HIS A 175 8.84 26.62 -10.44
C HIS A 175 9.99 26.97 -9.50
N SER A 176 10.22 26.17 -8.45
CA SER A 176 11.34 26.37 -7.51
C SER A 176 12.72 26.25 -8.17
N GLN A 177 12.83 25.47 -9.25
CA GLN A 177 14.04 25.32 -10.04
C GLN A 177 14.20 26.37 -11.15
N GLY A 178 13.27 27.34 -11.26
CA GLY A 178 13.27 28.33 -12.33
C GLY A 178 12.92 27.75 -13.71
N ARG A 179 12.31 26.56 -13.76
CA ARG A 179 11.80 25.98 -15.01
C ARG A 179 10.47 26.66 -15.35
N GLY A 180 10.29 27.01 -16.62
CA GLY A 180 9.06 27.63 -17.11
C GLY A 180 7.82 26.76 -16.91
N SER A 181 6.65 27.39 -16.97
CA SER A 181 5.35 26.71 -16.96
C SER A 181 5.24 25.83 -18.21
N ALA A 182 5.09 24.52 -18.01
CA ALA A 182 4.76 23.57 -19.07
C ALA A 182 3.27 23.24 -18.98
N ASP A 183 2.65 22.87 -20.10
CA ASP A 183 1.26 22.39 -20.10
C ASP A 183 1.16 20.95 -19.53
N LEU A 184 1.47 20.79 -18.25
CA LEU A 184 1.50 19.48 -17.59
C LEU A 184 0.13 18.81 -17.59
N LYS A 185 -0.95 19.59 -17.58
CA LYS A 185 -2.32 19.09 -17.69
C LYS A 185 -2.59 18.51 -19.08
N GLY A 186 -2.17 19.19 -20.14
CA GLY A 186 -2.23 18.67 -21.51
C GLY A 186 -1.39 17.40 -21.67
N ARG A 187 -0.18 17.38 -21.10
CA ARG A 187 0.68 16.17 -21.10
C ARG A 187 0.04 15.03 -20.33
N LEU A 188 -0.47 15.27 -19.12
CA LEU A 188 -1.17 14.24 -18.35
C LEU A 188 -2.35 13.70 -19.15
N SER A 189 -3.17 14.56 -19.76
CA SER A 189 -4.32 14.15 -20.57
C SER A 189 -3.92 13.28 -21.77
N CYS A 190 -2.79 13.60 -22.41
CA CYS A 190 -2.23 12.80 -23.50
C CYS A 190 -1.77 11.41 -23.01
N LEU A 191 -1.17 11.35 -21.82
CA LEU A 191 -0.65 10.13 -21.20
C LEU A 191 -1.75 9.30 -20.51
N SER A 192 -2.83 9.93 -20.06
CA SER A 192 -3.92 9.36 -19.25
C SER A 192 -5.11 8.87 -20.06
N ALA A 193 -5.05 8.90 -21.39
CA ALA A 193 -6.05 8.30 -22.29
C ALA A 193 -6.24 6.77 -22.09
N ARG A 194 -5.56 6.17 -21.10
CA ARG A 194 -5.87 4.88 -20.50
C ARG A 194 -6.00 5.06 -18.98
N PRO A 195 -7.12 4.69 -18.35
CA PRO A 195 -7.35 4.90 -16.92
C PRO A 195 -6.47 3.93 -16.12
N ALA A 196 -5.26 4.36 -15.81
CA ALA A 196 -4.50 3.80 -14.73
C ALA A 196 -4.55 4.84 -13.62
N CYS A 197 -5.18 4.48 -12.50
CA CYS A 197 -4.87 5.16 -11.27
C CYS A 197 -3.36 5.25 -11.19
N LEU A 198 -2.85 6.43 -10.86
CA LEU A 198 -1.57 6.53 -10.20
C LEU A 198 -1.71 5.81 -8.84
N ARG A 199 -1.82 4.48 -8.89
CA ARG A 199 -1.35 3.64 -7.80
C ARG A 199 0.13 3.91 -7.81
N ALA A 200 0.59 4.86 -7.01
CA ALA A 200 2.00 4.98 -6.75
C ALA A 200 2.41 3.79 -5.87
N ALA A 201 2.29 2.58 -6.43
CA ALA A 201 3.21 1.49 -6.19
C ALA A 201 4.58 1.99 -6.66
N MET A 202 5.14 2.91 -5.88
CA MET A 202 6.55 3.15 -5.79
C MET A 202 6.99 2.33 -4.58
N PRO A 203 7.37 1.07 -4.76
CA PRO A 203 8.27 0.45 -3.81
C PRO A 203 9.56 1.25 -3.90
N LEU A 204 9.66 2.29 -3.06
CA LEU A 204 10.82 3.19 -2.96
C LEU A 204 12.08 2.45 -2.49
N LEU A 205 11.97 1.15 -2.23
CA LEU A 205 13.00 0.25 -1.74
C LEU A 205 12.95 -1.07 -2.53
N GLY A 206 13.59 -1.11 -3.69
CA GLY A 206 14.10 -2.37 -4.27
C GLY A 206 13.31 -3.03 -5.40
N CYS A 207 12.11 -2.57 -5.75
CA CYS A 207 11.35 -3.12 -6.89
C CYS A 207 11.20 -2.03 -7.96
N GLY A 208 11.36 -2.37 -9.24
CA GLY A 208 11.39 -1.39 -10.33
C GLY A 208 10.16 -0.48 -10.38
N ILE A 209 10.35 0.76 -10.83
CA ILE A 209 9.25 1.70 -11.09
C ILE A 209 8.38 1.09 -12.21
N PRO A 210 7.05 0.94 -12.03
CA PRO A 210 6.19 0.42 -13.08
C PRO A 210 6.36 1.21 -14.39
N ALA A 211 6.44 0.51 -15.51
CA ALA A 211 6.65 1.12 -16.83
C ALA A 211 5.70 2.30 -17.12
N LYS A 212 4.42 2.16 -16.75
CA LYS A 212 3.44 3.24 -16.90
C LYS A 212 3.78 4.49 -16.08
N THR A 213 4.27 4.29 -14.86
CA THR A 213 4.74 5.37 -13.99
C THR A 213 5.96 6.03 -14.61
N VAL A 214 6.93 5.25 -15.10
CA VAL A 214 8.09 5.77 -15.85
C VAL A 214 7.65 6.66 -17.01
N THR A 215 6.72 6.21 -17.85
CA THR A 215 6.23 6.99 -19.00
C THR A 215 5.54 8.28 -18.56
N LEU A 216 4.74 8.22 -17.50
CA LEU A 216 4.11 9.42 -16.95
C LEU A 216 5.16 10.41 -16.46
N LEU A 217 6.10 9.95 -15.64
CA LEU A 217 7.14 10.78 -15.06
C LEU A 217 8.04 11.39 -16.14
N SER A 218 8.43 10.58 -17.13
CA SER A 218 9.20 11.02 -18.30
C SER A 218 8.47 12.16 -19.01
N GLY A 219 7.20 11.94 -19.36
CA GLY A 219 6.40 12.94 -20.07
C GLY A 219 6.24 14.25 -19.29
N LEU A 220 6.04 14.18 -17.98
CA LEU A 220 5.86 15.37 -17.14
C LEU A 220 7.16 16.15 -16.88
N LEU A 221 8.33 15.51 -16.99
CA LEU A 221 9.61 16.08 -16.55
C LEU A 221 10.48 16.58 -17.70
N LEU A 222 10.22 16.13 -18.93
CA LEU A 222 10.83 16.68 -20.14
C LEU A 222 10.61 18.19 -20.25
N ASP A 223 11.56 18.89 -20.86
CA ASP A 223 11.32 20.25 -21.36
C ASP A 223 10.31 20.23 -22.53
N GLU A 224 9.84 21.40 -22.95
CA GLU A 224 8.80 21.51 -23.98
C GLU A 224 9.29 21.08 -25.36
N GLU A 225 10.53 21.40 -25.71
CA GLU A 225 11.13 21.07 -27.02
C GLU A 225 11.27 19.55 -27.18
N ARG A 226 11.83 18.89 -26.17
CA ARG A 226 12.05 17.44 -26.17
C ARG A 226 10.74 16.66 -26.08
N TRP A 227 9.75 17.17 -25.34
CA TRP A 227 8.39 16.62 -25.35
C TRP A 227 7.79 16.66 -26.76
N GLN A 228 7.81 17.81 -27.43
CA GLN A 228 7.29 17.96 -28.79
C GLN A 228 8.01 17.04 -29.77
N GLN A 229 9.35 16.99 -29.71
CA GLN A 229 10.16 16.11 -30.56
C GLN A 229 9.80 14.63 -30.39
N LEU A 230 9.62 14.14 -29.16
CA LEU A 230 9.26 12.75 -28.91
C LEU A 230 7.84 12.42 -29.36
N MET A 231 6.91 13.35 -29.17
CA MET A 231 5.53 13.20 -29.61
C MET A 231 5.41 13.16 -31.14
N GLU A 232 6.21 13.95 -31.86
CA GLU A 232 6.27 13.95 -33.33
C GLU A 232 6.91 12.66 -33.89
N ASN A 233 7.96 12.15 -33.24
CA ASN A 233 8.75 11.03 -33.77
C ASN A 233 8.20 9.63 -33.47
N GLY A 234 7.27 9.49 -32.51
CA GLY A 234 6.74 8.17 -32.15
C GLY A 234 5.61 8.16 -31.12
N GLY A 235 5.07 9.34 -30.76
CA GLY A 235 4.05 9.47 -29.73
C GLY A 235 4.52 8.97 -28.35
N PRO A 236 3.60 8.60 -27.45
CA PRO A 236 3.94 8.19 -26.08
C PRO A 236 4.85 6.96 -25.97
N GLY A 237 4.93 6.13 -27.02
CA GLY A 237 5.79 4.94 -27.04
C GLY A 237 7.28 5.28 -27.04
N SER A 238 7.67 6.39 -27.67
CA SER A 238 9.08 6.83 -27.76
C SER A 238 9.64 7.32 -26.42
N LEU A 239 8.77 7.66 -25.46
CA LEU A 239 9.18 8.05 -24.10
C LEU A 239 9.88 6.91 -23.37
N HIS A 240 9.46 5.67 -23.60
CA HIS A 240 10.06 4.50 -22.97
C HIS A 240 11.49 4.27 -23.45
N ASP A 241 11.71 4.37 -24.76
CA ASP A 241 13.03 4.20 -25.37
C ASP A 241 13.96 5.34 -24.94
N ALA A 242 13.47 6.58 -24.98
CA ALA A 242 14.21 7.75 -24.52
C ALA A 242 14.56 7.67 -23.04
N TRP A 243 13.67 7.11 -22.20
CA TRP A 243 13.97 6.87 -20.79
C TRP A 243 15.06 5.82 -20.62
N ALA A 244 14.99 4.70 -21.34
CA ALA A 244 15.96 3.62 -21.23
C ALA A 244 17.39 4.06 -21.60
N GLU A 245 17.52 4.97 -22.57
CA GLU A 245 18.82 5.47 -23.05
C GLU A 245 19.39 6.62 -22.22
N ALA A 246 18.55 7.37 -21.50
CA ALA A 246 18.95 8.64 -20.87
C ALA A 246 19.17 8.51 -19.35
N GLY A 247 20.28 7.93 -18.91
CA GLY A 247 20.61 7.76 -17.49
C GLY A 247 20.53 9.04 -16.64
N GLU A 248 20.95 10.19 -17.17
CA GLU A 248 20.84 11.49 -16.48
C GLU A 248 19.37 11.95 -16.33
N LEU A 249 18.55 11.75 -17.37
CA LEU A 249 17.12 12.07 -17.34
C LEU A 249 16.40 11.23 -16.28
N GLN A 250 16.77 9.95 -16.14
CA GLN A 250 16.20 9.08 -15.11
C GLN A 250 16.49 9.60 -13.69
N ALA A 251 17.75 9.98 -13.43
CA ALA A 251 18.17 10.47 -12.12
C ALA A 251 17.48 11.80 -11.78
N GLU A 252 17.42 12.73 -12.73
CA GLU A 252 16.75 14.02 -12.55
C GLU A 252 15.25 13.82 -12.31
N ALA A 253 14.62 12.98 -13.13
CA ALA A 253 13.20 12.70 -13.03
C ALA A 253 12.86 12.08 -11.68
N LEU A 254 13.61 11.06 -11.26
CA LEU A 254 13.47 10.45 -9.95
C LEU A 254 13.63 11.48 -8.83
N ALA A 255 14.59 12.38 -8.94
CA ALA A 255 14.83 13.39 -7.93
C ALA A 255 13.65 14.39 -7.80
N VAL A 256 13.06 14.83 -8.92
CA VAL A 256 11.84 15.67 -8.90
C VAL A 256 10.66 14.93 -8.27
N VAL A 257 10.48 13.66 -8.62
CA VAL A 257 9.39 12.83 -8.08
C VAL A 257 9.53 12.62 -6.59
N LEU A 258 10.73 12.29 -6.12
CA LEU A 258 10.99 12.12 -4.69
C LEU A 258 10.73 13.43 -3.91
N ARG A 259 11.09 14.59 -4.48
CA ARG A 259 10.80 15.89 -3.86
C ARG A 259 9.31 16.22 -3.85
N ALA A 260 8.61 15.99 -4.96
CA ALA A 260 7.15 16.17 -5.05
C ALA A 260 6.42 15.26 -4.04
N LEU A 261 6.76 13.97 -4.00
CA LEU A 261 6.16 13.01 -3.05
C LEU A 261 6.50 13.35 -1.60
N LYS A 262 7.72 13.81 -1.33
CA LYS A 262 8.10 14.30 -0.01
C LYS A 262 7.26 15.51 0.39
N GLY A 263 7.04 16.47 -0.50
CA GLY A 263 6.18 17.63 -0.26
C GLY A 263 4.74 17.21 0.07
N ILE A 264 4.19 16.28 -0.70
CA ILE A 264 2.87 15.69 -0.47
C ILE A 264 2.79 14.97 0.88
N ALA A 265 3.79 14.15 1.21
CA ALA A 265 3.80 13.47 2.51
C ALA A 265 3.85 14.49 3.66
N ILE A 266 4.76 15.46 3.60
CA ILE A 266 4.89 16.48 4.65
C ILE A 266 3.61 17.30 4.82
N SER A 267 2.92 17.64 3.73
CA SER A 267 1.68 18.42 3.82
C SER A 267 0.50 17.63 4.40
N ARG A 268 0.51 16.31 4.23
CA ARG A 268 -0.58 15.41 4.63
C ARG A 268 -0.47 14.89 6.06
N TYR A 269 0.72 14.42 6.45
CA TYR A 269 0.93 13.76 7.73
C TYR A 269 1.11 14.79 8.85
N GLN A 270 0.49 14.53 10.01
CA GLN A 270 0.55 15.45 11.16
C GLN A 270 1.85 15.28 11.97
N THR A 271 2.41 14.07 11.93
CA THR A 271 3.59 13.66 12.68
C THR A 271 4.71 13.30 11.71
N PRO A 272 5.96 13.65 12.01
CA PRO A 272 7.12 13.09 11.32
C PRO A 272 7.25 11.58 11.54
N LEU A 273 7.89 10.89 10.60
CA LEU A 273 8.13 9.44 10.66
C LEU A 273 8.80 9.02 11.98
N GLU A 274 9.75 9.82 12.47
CA GLU A 274 10.52 9.52 13.68
C GLU A 274 9.63 9.51 14.94
N CYS A 275 8.51 10.23 14.94
CA CYS A 275 7.54 10.18 16.03
C CYS A 275 6.81 8.84 16.05
N ASP A 276 6.42 8.34 14.88
CA ASP A 276 5.68 7.09 14.75
C ASP A 276 6.59 5.88 15.01
N GLU A 277 7.84 5.90 14.55
CA GLU A 277 8.85 4.88 14.86
C GLU A 277 9.13 4.78 16.37
N LYS A 278 9.19 5.91 17.07
CA LYS A 278 9.34 5.94 18.53
C LYS A 278 8.11 5.38 19.23
N ALA A 279 6.91 5.72 18.75
CA ALA A 279 5.66 5.20 19.29
C ALA A 279 5.57 3.68 19.11
N ASP A 280 5.95 3.16 17.94
CA ASP A 280 5.98 1.73 17.65
C ASP A 280 7.01 0.98 18.50
N SER A 281 8.23 1.51 18.57
CA SER A 281 9.29 0.96 19.43
C SER A 281 8.84 0.89 20.89
N ALA A 282 8.14 1.91 21.40
CA ALA A 282 7.61 1.93 22.75
C ALA A 282 6.50 0.87 22.97
N LYS A 283 5.64 0.63 21.98
CA LYS A 283 4.63 -0.44 22.03
C LYS A 283 5.26 -1.82 22.04
N HIS A 284 6.26 -2.06 21.19
CA HIS A 284 6.98 -3.32 21.12
C HIS A 284 7.69 -3.64 22.45
N VAL A 285 8.28 -2.62 23.09
CA VAL A 285 8.88 -2.78 24.42
C VAL A 285 7.81 -3.11 25.47
N ARG A 286 6.62 -2.50 25.42
CA ARG A 286 5.52 -2.81 26.35
C ARG A 286 4.99 -4.23 26.18
N SER A 287 4.81 -4.72 24.95
CA SER A 287 4.33 -6.08 24.71
C SER A 287 5.32 -7.15 25.20
N LEU A 288 6.62 -6.90 25.06
CA LEU A 288 7.67 -7.79 25.58
C LEU A 288 7.82 -7.75 27.11
N CYS A 289 7.50 -6.63 27.75
CA CYS A 289 7.69 -6.45 29.20
C CYS A 289 6.55 -6.99 30.06
N GLY A 290 5.39 -7.34 29.49
CA GLY A 290 4.26 -7.97 30.21
C GLY A 290 3.70 -7.19 31.41
N SER A 291 4.16 -5.95 31.66
CA SER A 291 3.71 -5.11 32.76
C SER A 291 3.42 -3.69 32.26
N GLU A 292 2.25 -3.16 32.63
CA GLU A 292 1.78 -1.82 32.26
C GLU A 292 2.58 -0.67 32.90
N ARG A 293 3.58 -0.99 33.74
CA ARG A 293 4.40 0.00 34.46
C ARG A 293 5.68 0.33 33.71
N LEU A 294 5.54 0.96 32.55
CA LEU A 294 6.65 1.69 31.93
C LEU A 294 6.38 3.18 32.03
N CYS A 295 7.21 3.87 32.83
CA CYS A 295 7.14 5.32 33.01
C CYS A 295 7.49 6.02 31.69
N ALA A 296 6.49 6.63 31.07
CA ALA A 296 6.56 7.23 29.72
C ALA A 296 7.58 8.37 29.57
N ALA A 297 8.17 8.86 30.67
CA ALA A 297 9.03 10.04 30.67
C ALA A 297 10.55 9.75 30.61
N SER A 298 11.02 8.50 30.72
CA SER A 298 12.47 8.26 30.85
C SER A 298 13.08 7.13 30.00
N MET A 299 12.29 6.32 29.29
CA MET A 299 12.77 5.07 28.66
C MET A 299 13.60 4.17 29.61
N ARG A 300 13.48 4.34 30.94
CA ARG A 300 14.12 3.45 31.91
C ARG A 300 13.09 2.43 32.39
N CYS A 301 13.38 1.16 32.13
CA CYS A 301 12.69 0.04 32.76
C CYS A 301 12.95 0.11 34.27
N GLU A 302 11.91 0.10 35.10
CA GLU A 302 12.01 -0.02 36.57
C GLU A 302 12.31 -1.47 37.00
N CYS A 303 13.15 -2.19 36.24
CA CYS A 303 13.70 -3.43 36.76
C CYS A 303 14.73 -3.06 37.84
N ASP A 304 14.58 -3.61 39.05
CA ASP A 304 15.59 -3.48 40.10
C ASP A 304 16.98 -3.79 39.52
N TRP A 305 17.92 -2.86 39.74
CA TRP A 305 19.24 -2.82 39.10
C TRP A 305 20.05 -4.13 39.14
N PRO A 306 19.88 -5.08 40.09
CA PRO A 306 20.55 -6.38 40.00
C PRO A 306 20.05 -7.30 38.87
N ASN A 307 18.90 -7.03 38.25
CA ASN A 307 18.28 -7.91 37.25
C ASN A 307 18.19 -7.32 35.83
N ALA A 308 18.71 -6.11 35.60
CA ALA A 308 18.66 -5.44 34.29
C ALA A 308 19.36 -6.25 33.17
N GLU A 309 20.41 -7.01 33.51
CA GLU A 309 21.11 -7.90 32.57
C GLU A 309 20.31 -9.15 32.16
N ARG A 310 19.18 -9.43 32.80
CA ARG A 310 18.30 -10.56 32.46
C ARG A 310 17.05 -10.13 31.69
N CYS A 311 16.76 -8.83 31.63
CA CYS A 311 15.60 -8.32 30.92
C CYS A 311 15.90 -8.21 29.41
N ASN A 312 15.19 -8.99 28.60
CA ASN A 312 15.33 -8.95 27.13
C ASN A 312 15.01 -7.57 26.55
N ALA A 313 14.08 -6.82 27.16
CA ALA A 313 13.78 -5.45 26.76
C ALA A 313 14.93 -4.47 27.05
N CYS A 314 15.61 -4.58 28.20
CA CYS A 314 16.79 -3.76 28.49
C CYS A 314 17.95 -4.07 27.53
N LYS A 315 18.15 -5.35 27.17
CA LYS A 315 19.14 -5.75 26.15
C LYS A 315 18.82 -5.20 24.77
N LEU A 316 17.54 -5.18 24.38
CA LEU A 316 17.10 -4.65 23.10
C LEU A 316 17.25 -3.12 23.03
N LEU A 317 16.86 -2.40 24.09
CA LEU A 317 17.03 -0.96 24.21
C LEU A 317 18.50 -0.54 24.15
N PHE A 318 19.40 -1.27 24.85
CA PHE A 318 20.85 -1.03 24.75
C PHE A 318 21.42 -1.30 23.35
N LYS A 319 20.89 -2.30 22.63
CA LYS A 319 21.29 -2.58 21.24
C LYS A 319 20.79 -1.51 20.27
N LEU A 320 19.57 -0.99 20.47
CA LEU A 320 18.99 0.08 19.66
C LEU A 320 19.72 1.42 19.90
N ASP A 321 20.00 1.76 21.15
CA ASP A 321 20.74 2.98 21.51
C ASP A 321 22.16 3.00 20.92
N ARG A 322 22.86 1.86 20.96
CA ARG A 322 24.16 1.69 20.28
C ARG A 322 24.07 1.80 18.75
N ARG A 323 22.97 1.36 18.14
CA ARG A 323 22.77 1.45 16.68
C ARG A 323 22.45 2.87 16.23
N LEU A 324 21.66 3.62 17.00
CA LEU A 324 21.32 5.01 16.71
C LEU A 324 22.52 5.96 16.94
N SER A 325 23.43 5.59 17.85
CA SER A 325 24.60 6.40 18.19
C SER A 325 25.80 6.26 17.23
N ASN A 326 25.81 5.29 16.31
CA ASN A 326 26.95 5.07 15.41
C ASN A 326 26.55 4.49 14.04
N PRO A 327 26.14 5.34 13.07
CA PRO A 327 25.65 4.87 11.78
C PRO A 327 26.73 4.41 10.77
N ILE A 328 28.02 4.53 11.08
CA ILE A 328 29.13 4.30 10.13
C ILE A 328 29.61 2.83 10.08
N ALA A 329 29.22 1.97 11.01
CA ALA A 329 29.75 0.59 11.09
C ALA A 329 28.98 -0.45 10.24
N ARG A 330 28.54 -0.11 9.02
CA ARG A 330 27.75 -1.03 8.16
C ARG A 330 28.53 -1.83 7.11
N ASN A 331 29.81 -1.57 6.86
CA ASN A 331 30.51 -2.13 5.69
C ASN A 331 31.80 -2.91 5.99
N SER A 332 31.89 -3.64 7.11
CA SER A 332 33.01 -4.57 7.31
C SER A 332 32.66 -5.69 8.27
N GLU A 333 31.87 -6.66 7.84
CA GLU A 333 31.93 -8.02 8.38
C GLU A 333 31.17 -8.98 7.43
N ASP A 334 31.86 -10.04 7.02
CA ASP A 334 31.39 -11.27 6.38
C ASP A 334 30.88 -11.26 4.93
N PHE A 335 31.83 -11.29 4.00
CA PHE A 335 31.78 -12.25 2.88
C PHE A 335 33.09 -13.06 2.88
N GLY A 336 33.06 -14.19 3.60
CA GLY A 336 34.07 -15.23 3.46
C GLY A 336 33.90 -15.92 2.11
N THR A 337 34.88 -15.73 1.24
CA THR A 337 35.01 -16.46 -0.03
C THR A 337 35.43 -17.90 0.28
N GLN A 338 34.55 -18.87 -0.01
CA GLN A 338 34.95 -20.27 -0.18
C GLN A 338 35.43 -20.51 -1.63
N PRO A 339 36.51 -21.28 -1.84
CA PRO A 339 36.99 -21.62 -3.18
C PRO A 339 36.09 -22.68 -3.83
N ALA A 340 35.88 -22.53 -5.13
CA ALA A 340 35.19 -23.49 -5.98
C ALA A 340 36.10 -24.70 -6.25
N ASP A 341 35.74 -25.85 -5.71
CA ASP A 341 36.24 -27.14 -6.18
C ASP A 341 35.47 -27.54 -7.43
N MET A 342 36.20 -27.60 -8.54
CA MET A 342 35.73 -27.98 -9.86
C MET A 342 36.01 -29.48 -10.03
N GLU A 343 35.02 -30.33 -9.73
CA GLU A 343 35.09 -31.75 -10.06
C GLU A 343 34.29 -32.08 -11.33
N ASP A 344 35.06 -32.71 -12.21
CA ASP A 344 34.78 -33.38 -13.46
C ASP A 344 33.66 -34.43 -13.34
N MET A 345 32.58 -34.28 -14.10
CA MET A 345 31.57 -35.34 -14.29
C MET A 345 31.41 -35.62 -15.78
N GLY A 346 32.05 -36.72 -16.17
CA GLY A 346 32.02 -37.27 -17.51
C GLY A 346 30.68 -37.84 -17.95
N SER A 347 30.64 -38.02 -19.25
CA SER A 347 29.64 -38.64 -20.11
C SER A 347 28.96 -39.93 -19.60
N ALA A 348 27.63 -39.97 -19.71
CA ALA A 348 26.81 -41.11 -20.13
C ALA A 348 25.46 -40.52 -20.59
N GLY A 349 24.88 -40.81 -21.75
CA GLY A 349 24.84 -42.09 -22.47
C GLY A 349 23.38 -42.54 -22.51
N ASP A 350 22.75 -42.36 -23.67
CA ASP A 350 21.46 -42.88 -24.17
C ASP A 350 20.68 -43.91 -23.35
N ARG A 351 19.33 -43.71 -23.32
CA ARG A 351 18.19 -44.66 -23.34
C ARG A 351 17.02 -44.03 -22.54
N LEU A 352 15.75 -44.03 -22.94
CA LEU A 352 14.94 -44.84 -23.84
C LEU A 352 13.65 -44.04 -24.16
N ARG A 353 13.10 -44.26 -25.35
CA ARG A 353 11.71 -43.95 -25.71
C ARG A 353 10.76 -44.95 -25.03
N ALA A 354 9.64 -44.45 -24.50
CA ALA A 354 8.28 -44.99 -24.68
C ALA A 354 7.29 -43.91 -24.26
#